data_AF-A0A7S9L395-F1
#
_entry.id   AF-A0A7S9L395-F1
#
_cell.length_a   1.000
_cell.length_b   1.000
_cell.length_c   1.000
_cell.angle_alpha   90.00
_cell.angle_beta   90.00
_cell.angle_gamma   90.00
#
_symmetry.space_group_name_H-M   'P 1'
#
loop_
_entity.id
_entity.type
_entity.pdbx_description
1 polymer ?
#
loop_
_entity_poly.entity_id
_entity_poly.type
_entity_poly.pdbx_seq_one_letter_code
_entity_poly.pdbx_strand_id
1 'polypeptide(L)'
;MKLKPLLIETLWLLTITAVSTLICYLLFGNEIFKNKLDINLHDTYFVTQSAPVIFTLAAIISFITYLIRASTQRYTLKPQNLITVVLGVLLIVLFSQLIAVLSYFSLSEAMNQFSGGNNLGNGWNVSPKLATVKDKNEFNFWHAATYILLLIQAVIVLSLCKVCYHWGKSKSTAISDGLLNDKI
;
A
#
# COMPACT_ATOMS: atom_id res chain seq x y z
N MET A 1 -0.08 10.28 -30.86
CA MET A 1 -0.95 10.15 -29.67
C MET A 1 -1.79 11.42 -29.52
N LYS A 2 -3.10 11.32 -29.26
CA LYS A 2 -3.92 12.52 -29.00
C LYS A 2 -3.50 13.07 -27.63
N LEU A 3 -3.07 14.33 -27.56
CA LEU A 3 -2.51 14.96 -26.34
C LEU A 3 -3.61 15.29 -25.31
N LYS A 4 -4.81 15.62 -25.80
CA LYS A 4 -5.99 15.97 -25.00
C LYS A 4 -6.35 14.94 -23.90
N PRO A 5 -6.47 13.62 -24.20
CA PRO A 5 -6.79 12.64 -23.15
C PRO A 5 -5.70 12.51 -22.09
N LEU A 6 -4.42 12.68 -22.43
CA LEU A 6 -3.34 12.62 -21.44
C LEU A 6 -3.41 13.81 -20.47
N LEU A 7 -3.70 15.02 -20.97
CA LEU A 7 -3.86 16.21 -20.12
C LEU A 7 -5.01 16.06 -19.11
N ILE A 8 -6.12 15.44 -19.53
CA ILE A 8 -7.26 15.16 -18.66
C ILE A 8 -6.86 14.17 -17.55
N GLU A 9 -6.13 13.10 -17.89
CA GLU A 9 -5.67 12.14 -16.88
C GLU A 9 -4.64 12.76 -15.93
N THR A 10 -3.74 13.62 -16.40
CA THR A 10 -2.80 14.34 -15.51
C THR A 10 -3.53 15.30 -14.57
N LEU A 11 -4.58 15.97 -15.04
CA LEU A 11 -5.41 16.84 -14.19
C LEU A 11 -6.11 16.02 -13.10
N TRP A 12 -6.66 14.86 -13.46
CA TRP A 12 -7.26 13.92 -12.50
C TRP A 12 -6.28 13.48 -11.41
N LEU A 13 -5.06 13.07 -11.79
CA LEU A 13 -4.02 12.68 -10.84
C LEU A 13 -3.62 13.85 -9.92
N LEU A 14 -3.57 15.07 -10.45
CA LEU A 14 -3.29 16.27 -9.66
C LEU A 14 -4.42 16.54 -8.65
N THR A 15 -5.68 16.42 -9.07
CA THR A 15 -6.84 16.54 -8.18
C THR A 15 -6.81 15.49 -7.08
N ILE A 16 -6.51 14.23 -7.40
CA ILE A 16 -6.40 13.16 -6.41
C ILE A 16 -5.26 13.44 -5.42
N THR A 17 -4.12 13.92 -5.91
CA THR A 17 -2.99 14.30 -5.05
C THR A 17 -3.38 15.44 -4.10
N ALA A 18 -4.07 16.48 -4.61
CA ALA A 18 -4.54 17.60 -3.78
C ALA A 18 -5.53 17.15 -2.70
N VAL A 19 -6.48 16.28 -3.05
CA VAL A 19 -7.43 15.69 -2.08
C VAL A 19 -6.70 14.84 -1.04
N SER A 20 -5.70 14.07 -1.45
CA SER A 20 -4.90 13.24 -0.55
C SER A 20 -4.11 14.10 0.44
N THR A 21 -3.52 15.20 -0.03
CA THR A 21 -2.86 16.19 0.84
C THR A 21 -3.84 16.82 1.82
N LEU A 22 -5.06 17.15 1.39
CA LEU A 22 -6.10 17.68 2.27
C LEU A 22 -6.48 16.67 3.36
N ILE A 23 -6.64 15.40 3.01
CA ILE A 23 -6.93 14.33 3.99
C ILE A 23 -5.77 14.22 4.99
N CYS A 24 -4.52 14.19 4.53
CA CYS A 24 -3.36 14.15 5.42
C CYS A 24 -3.29 15.38 6.33
N TYR A 25 -3.63 16.57 5.81
CA TYR A 25 -3.71 17.78 6.62
C TYR A 25 -4.78 17.70 7.70
N LEU A 26 -5.95 17.09 7.41
CA LEU A 26 -6.99 16.89 8.42
C LEU A 26 -6.57 15.89 9.51
N LEU A 27 -5.76 14.87 9.16
CA LEU A 27 -5.30 13.85 10.11
C LEU A 27 -4.11 14.30 10.96
N PHE A 28 -3.14 14.98 10.35
CA PHE A 28 -1.86 15.32 10.97
C PHE A 28 -1.68 16.83 11.21
N GLY A 29 -2.65 17.65 10.80
CA GLY A 29 -2.57 19.10 10.92
C GLY A 29 -1.43 19.69 10.09
N ASN A 30 -0.85 20.77 10.61
CA ASN A 30 0.24 21.50 9.93
C ASN A 30 1.57 20.73 9.91
N GLU A 31 1.70 19.65 10.68
CA GLU A 31 2.89 18.80 10.71
C GLU A 31 3.16 18.13 9.36
N ILE A 32 2.13 17.98 8.51
CA ILE A 32 2.27 17.38 7.18
C ILE A 32 3.11 18.24 6.21
N PHE A 33 3.16 19.55 6.42
CA PHE A 33 3.95 20.47 5.59
C PHE A 33 5.38 20.64 6.09
N LYS A 34 5.72 20.06 7.24
CA LYS A 34 7.09 19.99 7.74
C LYS A 34 7.81 18.81 7.09
N ASN A 35 9.14 18.85 7.05
CA ASN A 35 9.95 17.74 6.51
C ASN A 35 9.84 16.45 7.34
N LYS A 36 9.56 16.59 8.63
CA LYS A 36 9.38 15.50 9.58
C LYS A 36 7.98 15.61 10.18
N LEU A 37 7.32 14.47 10.24
CA LEU A 37 6.00 14.28 10.80
C LEU A 37 6.17 13.54 12.11
N ASP A 38 5.90 14.25 13.20
CA ASP A 38 6.02 13.73 14.56
C ASP A 38 4.65 13.19 14.98
N ILE A 39 4.52 11.86 15.03
CA ILE A 39 3.31 11.19 15.51
C ILE A 39 3.54 10.82 16.97
N ASN A 40 2.79 11.47 17.85
CA ASN A 40 2.79 11.15 19.27
C ASN A 40 1.78 10.01 19.50
N LEU A 41 2.26 8.77 19.50
CA LEU A 41 1.49 7.63 20.00
C LEU A 41 1.74 7.51 21.51
N HIS A 42 0.76 7.03 22.28
CA HIS A 42 0.89 6.89 23.73
C HIS A 42 2.24 6.21 24.08
N ASP A 43 3.10 6.95 24.77
CA ASP A 43 4.47 6.58 25.19
C ASP A 43 5.50 6.27 24.07
N THR A 44 5.20 6.59 22.80
CA THR A 44 6.13 6.41 21.68
C THR A 44 6.12 7.60 20.71
N TYR A 45 7.32 8.13 20.44
CA TYR A 45 7.53 9.16 19.42
C TYR A 45 7.91 8.49 18.10
N PHE A 46 6.98 8.48 17.13
CA PHE A 46 7.26 7.99 15.78
C PHE A 46 7.50 9.19 14.86
N VAL A 47 8.75 9.32 14.41
CA VAL A 47 9.17 10.40 13.51
C VAL A 47 9.35 9.81 12.11
N THR A 48 8.55 10.25 11.16
CA THR A 48 8.66 9.84 9.75
C THR A 48 8.74 11.05 8.84
N GLN A 49 9.20 10.85 7.61
CA GLN A 49 9.09 11.89 6.58
C GLN A 49 7.63 12.03 6.16
N SER A 50 7.15 13.27 5.98
CA SER A 50 5.78 13.58 5.59
C SER A 50 5.49 13.19 4.13
N ALA A 51 6.42 13.46 3.21
CA ALA A 51 6.22 13.25 1.77
C ALA A 51 5.90 11.79 1.40
N PRO A 52 6.59 10.75 1.90
CA PRO A 52 6.22 9.36 1.64
C PRO A 52 4.80 9.00 2.10
N VAL A 53 4.31 9.59 3.20
CA VAL A 53 2.96 9.35 3.71
C VAL A 53 1.92 9.90 2.73
N ILE A 54 2.08 11.15 2.30
CA ILE A 54 1.18 11.79 1.31
C ILE A 54 1.21 11.00 0.00
N PHE A 55 2.40 10.64 -0.48
CA PHE A 55 2.57 9.91 -1.74
C PHE A 55 1.92 8.53 -1.69
N THR A 56 2.09 7.80 -0.58
CA THR A 56 1.48 6.47 -0.40
C THR A 56 -0.04 6.58 -0.37
N LEU A 57 -0.60 7.55 0.35
CA LEU A 57 -2.04 7.77 0.38
C LEU A 57 -2.58 8.16 -1.00
N ALA A 58 -1.89 9.07 -1.70
CA ALA A 58 -2.25 9.48 -3.05
C ALA A 58 -2.20 8.30 -4.04
N ALA A 59 -1.21 7.41 -3.93
CA ALA A 59 -1.12 6.21 -4.75
C ALA A 59 -2.29 5.25 -4.49
N ILE A 60 -2.67 5.04 -3.23
CA ILE A 60 -3.82 4.18 -2.85
C ILE A 60 -5.12 4.76 -3.43
N ILE A 61 -5.42 6.03 -3.18
CA ILE A 61 -6.65 6.68 -3.66
C ILE A 61 -6.67 6.70 -5.19
N SER A 62 -5.54 6.99 -5.83
CA SER A 62 -5.42 6.96 -7.28
C SER A 62 -5.73 5.57 -7.83
N PHE A 63 -5.12 4.53 -7.27
CA PHE A 63 -5.34 3.16 -7.72
C PHE A 63 -6.81 2.76 -7.62
N ILE A 64 -7.46 3.00 -6.48
CA ILE A 64 -8.89 2.68 -6.29
C ILE A 64 -9.75 3.44 -7.31
N THR A 65 -9.51 4.75 -7.48
CA THR A 65 -10.27 5.59 -8.41
C THR A 65 -10.11 5.12 -9.85
N TYR A 66 -8.87 4.81 -10.28
CA TYR A 66 -8.58 4.31 -11.61
C TYR A 66 -9.10 2.90 -11.84
N LEU A 67 -9.10 2.03 -10.83
CA LEU A 67 -9.69 0.70 -10.89
C LEU A 67 -11.21 0.77 -11.12
N ILE A 68 -11.90 1.66 -10.40
CA ILE A 68 -13.33 1.92 -10.59
C ILE A 68 -13.58 2.45 -12.00
N ARG A 69 -12.82 3.46 -12.44
CA ARG A 69 -12.95 4.04 -13.80
C ARG A 69 -12.69 3.01 -14.90
N ALA A 70 -11.68 2.16 -14.74
CA ALA A 70 -11.38 1.09 -15.69
C ALA A 70 -12.54 0.09 -15.78
N SER A 71 -13.15 -0.26 -14.64
CA SER A 71 -14.32 -1.16 -14.58
C SER A 71 -15.57 -0.55 -15.22
N THR A 72 -15.86 0.74 -14.97
CA THR A 72 -17.05 1.41 -15.52
C THR A 72 -16.94 1.63 -17.03
N GLN A 73 -15.74 1.91 -17.54
CA GLN A 73 -15.49 2.12 -18.98
C GLN A 73 -15.19 0.83 -19.75
N ARG A 74 -15.47 -0.33 -19.13
CA ARG A 74 -15.29 -1.67 -19.71
C ARG A 74 -13.90 -1.90 -20.30
N TYR A 75 -12.87 -1.29 -19.70
CA TYR A 75 -11.47 -1.45 -20.12
C TYR A 75 -11.17 -1.01 -21.57
N THR A 76 -12.00 -0.14 -22.16
CA THR A 76 -11.84 0.31 -23.55
C THR A 76 -10.72 1.33 -23.73
N LEU A 77 -10.49 2.20 -22.73
CA LEU A 77 -9.50 3.28 -22.81
C LEU A 77 -8.09 2.82 -22.43
N LYS A 78 -7.20 2.84 -23.44
CA LYS A 78 -5.78 2.49 -23.30
C LYS A 78 -5.03 3.26 -22.19
N PRO A 79 -5.14 4.61 -22.05
CA PRO A 79 -4.34 5.33 -21.06
C PRO A 79 -4.76 5.01 -19.62
N GLN A 80 -6.05 4.84 -19.35
CA GLN A 80 -6.55 4.54 -17.99
C GLN A 80 -6.13 3.16 -17.51
N ASN A 81 -6.24 2.14 -18.37
CA ASN A 81 -5.78 0.79 -18.02
C ASN A 81 -4.26 0.77 -17.77
N LEU A 82 -3.49 1.51 -18.57
CA LEU A 82 -2.04 1.63 -18.37
C LEU A 82 -1.71 2.28 -17.02
N ILE A 83 -2.36 3.39 -16.69
CA ILE A 83 -2.19 4.08 -15.41
C ILE A 83 -2.55 3.15 -14.24
N THR A 84 -3.64 2.38 -14.37
CA THR A 84 -4.07 1.42 -13.34
C THR A 84 -3.02 0.34 -13.10
N VAL A 85 -2.44 -0.22 -14.17
CA VAL A 85 -1.39 -1.24 -14.07
C VAL A 85 -0.12 -0.67 -13.44
N VAL A 86 0.32 0.50 -13.89
CA VAL A 86 1.53 1.17 -13.34
C VAL A 86 1.34 1.48 -11.85
N LEU A 87 0.19 2.05 -11.46
CA LEU A 87 -0.11 2.35 -10.06
C LEU A 87 -0.22 1.08 -9.20
N GLY A 88 -0.81 0.00 -9.72
CA GLY A 88 -0.90 -1.25 -8.98
C GLY A 88 0.46 -1.91 -8.76
N VAL A 89 1.34 -1.90 -9.75
CA VAL A 89 2.73 -2.36 -9.59
C VAL A 89 3.47 -1.49 -8.59
N LEU A 90 3.31 -0.17 -8.66
CA LEU A 90 3.89 0.76 -7.69
C LEU A 90 3.42 0.45 -6.26
N LEU A 91 2.12 0.21 -6.05
CA LEU A 91 1.58 -0.15 -4.73
C LEU A 91 2.10 -1.49 -4.22
N ILE A 92 2.26 -2.48 -5.09
CA ILE A 92 2.86 -3.77 -4.72
C ILE A 92 4.28 -3.56 -4.18
N VAL A 93 5.08 -2.70 -4.82
CA VAL A 93 6.43 -2.38 -4.35
C VAL A 93 6.39 -1.65 -2.99
N LEU A 94 5.54 -0.63 -2.86
CA LEU A 94 5.40 0.13 -1.60
C LEU A 94 4.98 -0.76 -0.43
N PHE A 95 3.99 -1.64 -0.64
CA PHE A 95 3.54 -2.57 0.39
C PHE A 95 4.58 -3.65 0.71
N SER A 96 5.34 -4.12 -0.28
CA SER A 96 6.44 -5.06 -0.02
C SER A 96 7.52 -4.44 0.89
N GLN A 97 7.86 -3.16 0.68
CA GLN A 97 8.77 -2.42 1.57
C GLN A 97 8.19 -2.27 2.97
N LEU A 98 6.89 -1.96 3.09
CA LEU A 98 6.23 -1.81 4.38
C LEU A 98 6.17 -3.15 5.15
N ILE A 99 5.92 -4.27 4.48
CA ILE A 99 5.99 -5.62 5.08
C ILE A 99 7.39 -5.91 5.61
N ALA A 100 8.43 -5.58 4.82
CA ALA A 100 9.80 -5.78 5.26
C ALA A 100 10.09 -5.01 6.56
N VAL A 101 9.70 -3.74 6.64
CA VAL A 101 9.85 -2.92 7.86
C VAL A 101 9.09 -3.52 9.05
N LEU A 102 7.82 -3.90 8.86
CA LEU A 102 7.02 -4.52 9.93
C LEU A 102 7.62 -5.86 10.40
N SER A 103 8.21 -6.63 9.50
CA SER A 103 8.85 -7.91 9.84
C SER A 103 10.06 -7.74 10.76
N TYR A 104 10.84 -6.65 10.59
CA TYR A 104 11.94 -6.33 11.51
C TYR A 104 11.45 -6.01 12.92
N PHE A 105 10.32 -5.31 13.07
CA PHE A 105 9.72 -5.06 14.39
C PHE A 105 9.24 -6.36 15.04
N SER A 106 8.58 -7.24 14.28
CA SER A 106 8.15 -8.55 14.80
C SER A 106 9.33 -9.43 15.25
N LEU A 107 10.44 -9.39 14.49
CA LEU A 107 11.67 -10.12 14.83
C LEU A 107 12.35 -9.53 16.07
N SER A 108 12.39 -8.20 16.19
CA SER A 108 12.93 -7.50 17.36
C SER A 108 12.17 -7.84 18.63
N GLU A 109 10.84 -7.86 18.58
CA GLU A 109 10.01 -8.29 19.71
C GLU A 109 10.24 -9.76 20.06
N ALA A 110 10.33 -10.64 19.07
CA ALA A 110 10.66 -12.04 19.30
C ALA A 110 12.05 -12.18 19.96
N MET A 111 13.06 -11.46 19.47
CA MET A 111 14.40 -11.46 20.09
C MET A 111 14.39 -10.90 21.52
N ASN A 112 13.60 -9.87 21.81
CA ASN A 112 13.45 -9.32 23.16
C ASN A 112 12.72 -10.28 24.12
N GLN A 113 11.81 -11.12 23.60
CA GLN A 113 11.20 -12.19 24.38
C GLN A 113 12.16 -13.36 24.62
N PHE A 114 12.96 -13.74 23.61
CA PHE A 114 13.99 -14.78 23.73
C PHE A 114 15.19 -14.35 24.58
N SER A 115 15.51 -13.06 24.65
CA SER A 115 16.55 -12.52 25.55
C SER A 115 16.11 -12.47 27.01
N GLY A 116 14.86 -12.89 27.30
CA GLY A 116 14.40 -13.21 28.63
C GLY A 116 14.49 -12.03 29.59
N GLY A 117 13.63 -11.03 29.44
CA GLY A 117 13.22 -10.13 30.54
C GLY A 117 14.35 -9.53 31.39
N ASN A 118 15.54 -9.35 30.84
CA ASN A 118 16.65 -8.75 31.54
C ASN A 118 16.78 -7.33 31.00
N ASN A 119 16.07 -6.42 31.65
CA ASN A 119 16.48 -5.03 31.72
C ASN A 119 17.98 -5.01 32.04
N LEU A 120 18.81 -4.73 31.04
CA LEU A 120 20.26 -4.50 31.19
C LEU A 120 20.50 -3.12 31.80
N GLY A 121 19.82 -2.85 32.91
CA GLY A 121 20.00 -1.74 33.82
C GLY A 121 19.98 -2.30 35.23
N ASN A 122 21.18 -2.51 35.78
CA ASN A 122 21.48 -2.80 37.19
C ASN A 122 21.06 -4.17 37.76
N GLY A 123 22.08 -4.98 38.05
CA GLY A 123 22.04 -5.93 39.17
C GLY A 123 22.41 -7.35 38.77
N TRP A 124 23.57 -7.81 39.26
CA TRP A 124 23.86 -9.24 39.38
C TRP A 124 22.66 -9.95 40.01
N ASN A 125 22.14 -11.00 39.39
CA ASN A 125 21.41 -11.99 40.15
C ASN A 125 21.61 -13.41 39.62
N VAL A 126 22.20 -14.20 40.53
CA VAL A 126 22.41 -15.63 40.47
C VAL A 126 21.12 -16.30 40.95
N SER A 127 20.44 -17.05 40.08
CA SER A 127 19.61 -18.25 40.38
C SER A 127 18.81 -18.68 39.13
N PRO A 128 18.69 -19.99 38.84
CA PRO A 128 17.89 -20.46 37.71
C PRO A 128 16.41 -20.39 38.08
N LYS A 129 15.66 -19.47 37.46
CA LYS A 129 14.20 -19.51 37.57
C LYS A 129 13.69 -20.64 36.68
N LEU A 130 12.95 -21.57 37.27
CA LEU A 130 12.24 -22.63 36.55
C LEU A 130 11.52 -22.02 35.34
N ALA A 131 11.75 -22.61 34.16
CA ALA A 131 11.04 -22.28 32.95
C ALA A 131 9.56 -22.71 33.10
N THR A 132 8.75 -21.86 33.73
CA THR A 132 7.32 -21.87 33.44
C THR A 132 7.19 -21.44 31.98
N VAL A 133 7.06 -22.43 31.09
CA VAL A 133 6.57 -22.25 29.73
C VAL A 133 5.19 -21.65 29.87
N LYS A 134 5.15 -20.31 29.86
CA LYS A 134 3.91 -19.58 29.81
C LYS A 134 3.48 -19.69 28.36
N ASP A 135 2.67 -20.70 28.06
CA ASP A 135 1.83 -20.74 26.86
C ASP A 135 0.89 -19.55 26.95
N LYS A 136 1.38 -18.40 26.54
CA LYS A 136 0.53 -17.29 26.20
C LYS A 136 0.57 -17.20 24.69
N ASN A 137 -0.56 -17.55 24.09
CA ASN A 137 -0.97 -16.99 22.82
C ASN A 137 -1.10 -15.46 22.97
N GLU A 138 0.02 -14.74 23.12
CA GLU A 138 0.02 -13.29 23.06
C GLU A 138 -0.18 -12.92 21.60
N PHE A 139 -1.31 -12.28 21.32
CA PHE A 139 -1.61 -11.74 20.00
C PHE A 139 -0.47 -10.78 19.59
N ASN A 140 0.35 -11.20 18.62
CA ASN A 140 1.40 -10.36 18.08
C ASN A 140 0.79 -9.44 17.01
N PHE A 141 0.56 -8.18 17.39
CA PHE A 141 -0.01 -7.14 16.54
C PHE A 141 0.74 -6.99 15.21
N TRP A 142 2.07 -7.05 15.24
CA TRP A 142 2.89 -6.89 14.03
C TRP A 142 2.73 -8.06 13.06
N HIS A 143 2.66 -9.29 13.58
CA HIS A 143 2.34 -10.44 12.74
C HIS A 143 0.94 -10.31 12.11
N ALA A 144 -0.07 -9.95 12.90
CA ALA A 144 -1.41 -9.71 12.36
C ALA A 144 -1.41 -8.62 11.28
N ALA A 145 -0.70 -7.50 11.51
CA ALA A 145 -0.56 -6.42 10.54
C ALA A 145 0.11 -6.87 9.24
N THR A 146 1.19 -7.68 9.31
CA THR A 146 1.84 -8.23 8.11
C THR A 146 0.92 -9.13 7.29
N TYR A 147 0.15 -10.01 7.93
CA TYR A 147 -0.80 -10.87 7.23
C TYR A 147 -1.94 -10.09 6.56
N ILE A 148 -2.46 -9.06 7.24
CA ILE A 148 -3.47 -8.16 6.66
C ILE A 148 -2.89 -7.44 5.44
N LEU A 149 -1.65 -6.94 5.52
CA LEU A 149 -1.04 -6.25 4.39
C LEU A 149 -0.80 -7.19 3.19
N LEU A 150 -0.38 -8.44 3.45
CA LEU A 150 -0.25 -9.48 2.43
C LEU A 150 -1.60 -9.80 1.76
N LEU A 151 -2.68 -9.86 2.53
CA LEU A 151 -4.02 -10.07 2.00
C LEU A 151 -4.43 -8.91 1.08
N ILE A 152 -4.18 -7.67 1.50
CA ILE A 152 -4.43 -6.47 0.67
C ILE A 152 -3.60 -6.53 -0.62
N GLN A 153 -2.33 -6.92 -0.54
CA GLN A 153 -1.47 -7.07 -1.71
C GLN A 153 -1.96 -8.16 -2.67
N ALA A 154 -2.44 -9.29 -2.14
CA ALA A 154 -3.07 -10.34 -2.95
C ALA A 154 -4.32 -9.82 -3.68
N VAL A 155 -5.16 -9.03 -3.02
CA VAL A 155 -6.33 -8.39 -3.65
C VAL A 155 -5.91 -7.45 -4.77
N ILE A 156 -4.85 -6.66 -4.59
CA ILE A 156 -4.31 -5.78 -5.64
C ILE A 156 -3.86 -6.62 -6.84
N VAL A 157 -3.10 -7.70 -6.62
CA VAL A 157 -2.64 -8.58 -7.70
C VAL A 157 -3.82 -9.19 -8.47
N LEU A 158 -4.82 -9.72 -7.76
CA LEU A 158 -6.03 -10.26 -8.39
C LEU A 158 -6.76 -9.19 -9.22
N SER A 159 -6.85 -7.97 -8.72
CA SER A 159 -7.46 -6.86 -9.44
C SER A 159 -6.68 -6.48 -10.71
N LEU A 160 -5.35 -6.52 -10.68
CA LEU A 160 -4.50 -6.31 -11.86
C LEU A 160 -4.67 -7.43 -12.88
N CYS A 161 -4.68 -8.69 -12.45
CA CYS A 161 -4.96 -9.82 -13.34
C CYS A 161 -6.31 -9.65 -14.04
N LYS A 162 -7.35 -9.21 -13.31
CA LYS A 162 -8.66 -8.90 -13.86
C LYS A 162 -8.60 -7.78 -14.91
N VAL A 163 -7.93 -6.65 -14.61
CA VAL A 163 -7.75 -5.53 -15.54
C VAL A 163 -7.06 -6.00 -16.82
N CYS A 164 -5.93 -6.72 -16.68
CA CYS A 164 -5.15 -7.22 -17.82
C CYS A 164 -5.95 -8.21 -18.68
N TYR A 165 -6.68 -9.14 -18.06
CA TYR A 165 -7.52 -10.11 -18.76
C TYR A 165 -8.62 -9.42 -19.59
N HIS A 166 -9.39 -8.53 -18.97
CA HIS A 166 -10.47 -7.83 -19.68
C HIS A 166 -9.94 -6.87 -20.75
N TRP A 167 -8.80 -6.24 -20.51
CA TRP A 167 -8.17 -5.39 -21.51
C TRP A 167 -7.70 -6.18 -22.73
N GLY A 168 -7.14 -7.37 -22.53
CA GLY A 168 -6.79 -8.31 -23.61
C GLY A 168 -8.01 -8.78 -24.40
N LYS A 169 -9.06 -9.21 -23.70
CA LYS A 169 -10.32 -9.65 -24.33
C LYS A 169 -10.97 -8.55 -25.18
N SER A 170 -11.02 -7.32 -24.67
CA SER A 170 -11.59 -6.17 -25.39
C SER A 170 -10.87 -5.89 -26.72
N LYS A 171 -9.54 -6.07 -26.78
CA LYS A 171 -8.78 -5.92 -28.03
C LYS A 171 -9.10 -7.03 -29.03
N SER A 172 -9.24 -8.27 -28.57
CA SER A 172 -9.54 -9.41 -29.44
C SER A 172 -10.89 -9.26 -30.15
N THR A 173 -11.93 -8.80 -29.43
CA THR A 173 -13.24 -8.53 -30.03
C THR A 173 -13.17 -7.41 -31.06
N ALA A 174 -12.48 -6.30 -30.77
CA ALA A 174 -12.34 -5.19 -31.71
C ALA A 174 -11.61 -5.56 -33.02
N ILE A 175 -10.65 -6.48 -32.96
CA ILE A 175 -9.95 -6.99 -34.15
C ILE A 175 -10.87 -7.89 -34.99
N SER A 176 -11.64 -8.76 -34.33
CA SER A 176 -12.61 -9.64 -35.01
C SER A 176 -13.69 -8.84 -35.75
N ASP A 177 -14.23 -7.79 -35.13
CA ASP A 177 -15.27 -6.95 -35.73
C ASP A 177 -14.72 -6.10 -36.90
N GLY A 178 -13.47 -5.62 -36.79
CA GLY A 178 -12.81 -4.90 -37.88
C GLY A 178 -12.54 -5.78 -39.11
N LEU A 179 -12.11 -7.03 -38.90
CA LEU A 179 -11.88 -7.99 -39.99
C LEU A 179 -13.16 -8.45 -40.69
N LEU A 180 -14.30 -8.42 -40.01
CA LEU A 180 -15.61 -8.71 -40.60
C LEU A 180 -16.11 -7.55 -41.48
N ASN A 181 -15.82 -6.31 -41.10
CA ASN A 181 -16.26 -5.13 -41.85
C ASN A 181 -15.45 -4.89 -43.14
N ASP A 182 -14.20 -5.35 -43.21
CA ASP A 182 -13.37 -5.28 -44.43
C ASP A 182 -13.70 -6.38 -45.46
N LYS A 183 -14.57 -7.35 -45.12
CA LYS A 183 -14.96 -8.48 -45.99
C LYS A 183 -16.33 -8.32 -46.66
N ILE A 184 -17.03 -7.21 -46.45
CA ILE A 184 -18.32 -6.87 -47.07
C ILE A 184 -18.11 -5.65 -47.97
#